data_AF-A0A8H4WDU5-F1
#
_entry.id   AF-A0A8H4WDU5-F1
#
_cell.length_a   1.000
_cell.length_b   1.000
_cell.length_c   1.000
_cell.angle_alpha   90.00
_cell.angle_beta   90.00
_cell.angle_gamma   90.00
#
_symmetry.space_group_name_H-M   'P 1'
#
loop_
_entity.id
_entity.type
_entity.pdbx_description
1 polymer ?
#
loop_
_entity_poly.entity_id
_entity_poly.type
_entity_poly.pdbx_seq_one_letter_code
_entity_poly.pdbx_strand_id
1 'polypeptide(L)'
;MQVHQMQRGLAYALTENEDGVDASALLFRYRIEWRAKLGGYAFIGLSDLVLWEWGVVGGEGEKGVVKRAFVGPLGRFVAGEGNFGWGTSGARGVRTLREDGRVEIVEDGDWEEGVRVWKVLRDADRRYLPR
;
A
#
# COMPACT_ATOMS: atom_id res chain seq x y z
N MET A 1 8.43 17.24 0.17
CA MET A 1 8.55 15.82 -0.23
C MET A 1 7.59 15.02 0.63
N GLN A 2 6.67 14.26 0.04
CA GLN A 2 5.72 13.43 0.79
C GLN A 2 6.16 11.96 0.76
N VAL A 3 5.84 11.20 1.82
CA VAL A 3 6.22 9.77 1.98
C VAL A 3 5.84 8.90 0.78
N HIS A 4 4.74 9.19 0.09
CA HIS A 4 4.27 8.41 -1.06
C HIS A 4 5.23 8.46 -2.25
N GLN A 5 5.98 9.56 -2.43
CA GLN A 5 6.98 9.62 -3.50
C GLN A 5 8.14 8.66 -3.23
N MET A 6 8.53 8.49 -1.96
CA MET A 6 9.59 7.55 -1.59
C MET A 6 9.11 6.10 -1.67
N GLN A 7 7.85 5.83 -1.31
CA GLN A 7 7.25 4.50 -1.50
C GLN A 7 7.25 4.07 -2.98
N ARG A 8 6.94 4.99 -3.90
CA ARG A 8 7.01 4.74 -5.35
C ARG A 8 8.45 4.52 -5.82
N GLY A 9 9.38 5.31 -5.32
CA GLY A 9 10.81 5.12 -5.56
C GLY A 9 11.32 3.74 -5.15
N LEU A 10 10.93 3.26 -3.97
CA LEU A 10 11.24 1.91 -3.51
C LEU A 10 10.60 0.83 -4.40
N ALA A 11 9.32 0.99 -4.74
CA ALA A 11 8.65 0.06 -5.64
C ALA A 11 9.35 0.00 -7.01
N TYR A 12 9.76 1.14 -7.57
CA TYR A 12 10.55 1.21 -8.81
C TYR A 12 11.88 0.48 -8.65
N ALA A 13 12.60 0.74 -7.56
CA ALA A 13 13.88 0.10 -7.29
C ALA A 13 13.77 -1.43 -7.21
N LEU A 14 12.61 -1.98 -6.85
CA LEU A 14 12.37 -3.42 -6.76
C LEU A 14 11.85 -4.07 -8.05
N THR A 15 11.46 -3.30 -9.07
CA THR A 15 10.68 -3.84 -10.19
C THR A 15 11.08 -3.31 -11.57
N GLU A 16 11.27 -1.99 -11.69
CA GLU A 16 11.50 -1.28 -12.96
C GLU A 16 12.90 -0.61 -12.95
N ASN A 17 13.82 -1.09 -12.10
CA ASN A 17 15.17 -0.52 -11.96
C ASN A 17 16.06 -0.80 -13.18
N GLU A 18 17.21 -0.10 -13.21
CA GLU A 18 18.20 -0.18 -14.28
C GLU A 18 19.13 -1.41 -14.14
N ASP A 19 19.12 -2.08 -12.98
CA ASP A 19 19.99 -3.21 -12.65
C ASP A 19 19.37 -4.58 -13.00
N GLY A 20 18.15 -4.60 -13.57
CA GLY A 20 17.46 -5.80 -14.01
C GLY A 20 16.84 -6.65 -12.89
N VAL A 21 16.71 -6.12 -11.67
CA VAL A 21 16.01 -6.81 -10.57
C VAL A 21 14.50 -6.70 -10.77
N ASP A 22 13.79 -7.83 -10.79
CA ASP A 22 12.32 -7.86 -10.87
C ASP A 22 11.71 -8.68 -9.73
N ALA A 23 11.20 -7.96 -8.72
CA ALA A 23 10.42 -8.50 -7.61
C ALA A 23 8.93 -8.18 -7.74
N SER A 24 8.43 -7.91 -8.94
CA SER A 24 7.02 -7.52 -9.18
C SER A 24 6.03 -8.55 -8.65
N ALA A 25 6.35 -9.84 -8.79
CA ALA A 25 5.56 -10.94 -8.26
C ALA A 25 5.47 -10.98 -6.72
N LEU A 26 6.36 -10.28 -6.01
CA LEU A 26 6.42 -10.22 -4.56
C LEU A 26 5.92 -8.87 -4.00
N LEU A 27 5.57 -7.93 -4.87
CA LEU A 27 5.14 -6.59 -4.48
C LEU A 27 3.61 -6.47 -4.53
N PHE A 28 3.01 -6.16 -3.37
CA PHE A 28 1.56 -6.04 -3.21
C PHE A 28 1.23 -4.70 -2.55
N ARG A 29 0.81 -3.72 -3.35
CA ARG A 29 0.51 -2.36 -2.87
C ARG A 29 -0.96 -2.22 -2.47
N TYR A 30 -1.22 -1.33 -1.50
CA TYR A 30 -2.57 -1.01 -1.06
C TYR A 30 -2.75 0.48 -0.71
N ARG A 31 -4.02 0.89 -0.68
CA ARG A 31 -4.48 2.20 -0.22
C ARG A 31 -5.77 2.05 0.56
N ILE A 32 -5.88 2.69 1.72
CA ILE A 32 -7.07 2.66 2.56
C ILE A 32 -7.66 4.07 2.60
N GLU A 33 -8.80 4.24 1.93
CA GLU A 33 -9.60 5.48 1.96
C GLU A 33 -10.75 5.35 2.97
N TRP A 34 -11.23 4.12 3.17
CA TRP A 34 -12.23 3.80 4.16
C TRP A 34 -11.83 4.21 5.57
N ARG A 35 -12.79 4.78 6.30
CA ARG A 35 -12.65 5.23 7.67
C ARG A 35 -13.64 4.48 8.54
N ALA A 36 -13.15 3.78 9.56
CA ALA A 36 -14.01 3.22 10.59
C ALA A 36 -14.71 4.36 11.36
N LYS A 37 -15.97 4.13 11.73
CA LYS A 37 -16.78 5.04 12.55
C LYS A 37 -16.45 4.83 14.03
N LEU A 38 -15.19 4.97 14.40
CA LEU A 38 -14.68 4.81 15.77
C LEU A 38 -14.96 6.03 16.68
N GLY A 39 -16.15 6.65 16.60
CA GLY A 39 -16.43 7.89 17.33
C GLY A 39 -15.38 8.99 17.06
N GLY A 40 -15.03 9.77 18.10
CA GLY A 40 -14.10 10.92 18.01
C GLY A 40 -12.66 10.60 17.55
N TYR A 41 -12.31 9.32 17.39
CA TYR A 41 -10.98 8.89 16.92
C TYR A 41 -10.79 9.00 15.40
N ALA A 42 -11.86 9.24 14.62
CA ALA A 42 -11.76 9.44 13.18
C ALA A 42 -10.93 10.69 12.80
N PHE A 43 -10.92 11.72 13.67
CA PHE A 43 -10.23 13.00 13.42
C PHE A 43 -8.70 12.92 13.51
N ILE A 44 -8.15 11.99 14.30
CA ILE A 44 -6.70 11.87 14.54
C ILE A 44 -5.98 10.93 13.57
N GLY A 45 -6.64 10.55 12.47
CA GLY A 45 -6.04 9.69 11.44
C GLY A 45 -5.89 8.22 11.82
N LEU A 46 -6.33 7.83 13.02
CA LEU A 46 -6.25 6.45 13.56
C LEU A 46 -7.42 5.55 13.12
N SER A 47 -8.14 5.93 12.07
CA SER A 47 -9.30 5.17 11.59
C SER A 47 -8.92 3.78 11.05
N ASP A 48 -7.66 3.58 10.69
CA ASP A 48 -7.12 2.30 10.25
C ASP A 48 -6.73 1.38 11.42
N LEU A 49 -6.90 1.81 12.67
CA LEU A 49 -6.73 0.94 13.85
C LEU A 49 -7.58 -0.33 13.75
N VAL A 50 -8.76 -0.30 13.13
CA VAL A 50 -9.57 -1.52 12.92
C VAL A 50 -8.85 -2.57 12.06
N LEU A 51 -7.91 -2.16 11.20
CA LEU A 51 -7.10 -3.08 10.41
C LEU A 51 -6.02 -3.73 11.26
N TRP A 52 -5.31 -2.95 12.08
CA TRP A 52 -4.15 -3.40 12.83
C TRP A 52 -4.50 -4.04 14.17
N GLU A 53 -5.50 -3.51 14.87
CA GLU A 53 -6.08 -4.02 16.12
C GLU A 53 -7.32 -4.89 15.83
N TRP A 54 -7.21 -5.69 14.76
CA TRP A 54 -8.30 -6.54 14.28
C TRP A 54 -8.79 -7.50 15.37
N GLY A 55 -10.10 -7.47 15.63
CA GLY A 55 -10.73 -8.31 16.66
C GLY A 55 -10.77 -7.68 18.04
N VAL A 56 -10.02 -6.60 18.28
CA VAL A 56 -10.03 -5.81 19.52
C VAL A 56 -10.94 -4.60 19.39
N VAL A 57 -10.91 -3.90 18.25
CA VAL A 57 -11.71 -2.68 18.00
C VAL A 57 -12.63 -2.83 16.77
N GLY A 58 -13.65 -1.97 16.70
CA GLY A 58 -14.62 -1.91 15.60
C GLY A 58 -15.84 -2.83 15.77
N GLY A 59 -16.97 -2.41 15.21
CA GLY A 59 -18.22 -3.20 15.20
C GLY A 59 -18.18 -4.36 14.21
N GLU A 60 -19.09 -5.33 14.34
CA GLU A 60 -19.13 -6.52 13.46
C GLU A 60 -19.25 -6.19 11.96
N GLY A 61 -19.96 -5.13 11.60
CA GLY A 61 -20.06 -4.67 10.20
C GLY A 61 -18.73 -4.14 9.65
N GLU A 62 -18.03 -3.34 10.45
CA GLU A 62 -16.70 -2.78 10.13
C GLU A 62 -15.65 -3.87 10.02
N LYS A 63 -15.72 -4.82 10.97
CA LYS A 63 -14.94 -6.05 10.90
C LYS A 63 -15.19 -6.72 9.55
N GLY A 64 -16.44 -6.99 9.18
CA GLY A 64 -16.76 -7.62 7.90
C GLY A 64 -16.10 -6.94 6.69
N VAL A 65 -16.08 -5.60 6.64
CA VAL A 65 -15.41 -4.83 5.58
C VAL A 65 -13.91 -5.08 5.59
N VAL A 66 -13.24 -4.86 6.73
CA VAL A 66 -11.78 -4.98 6.84
C VAL A 66 -11.29 -6.42 6.64
N LYS A 67 -12.04 -7.44 7.08
CA LYS A 67 -11.72 -8.85 6.82
C LYS A 67 -11.67 -9.15 5.33
N ARG A 68 -12.67 -8.70 4.58
CA ARG A 68 -12.73 -8.91 3.13
C ARG A 68 -11.67 -8.09 2.40
N ALA A 69 -11.46 -6.87 2.85
CA ALA A 69 -10.59 -5.92 2.17
C ALA A 69 -9.10 -6.19 2.40
N PHE A 70 -8.69 -6.51 3.63
CA PHE A 70 -7.28 -6.49 4.02
C PHE A 70 -6.86 -7.72 4.85
N VAL A 71 -7.43 -7.92 6.04
CA VAL A 71 -6.94 -8.93 7.00
C VAL A 71 -7.07 -10.36 6.48
N GLY A 72 -8.16 -10.68 5.77
CA GLY A 72 -8.35 -12.00 5.17
C GLY A 72 -7.29 -12.33 4.10
N PRO A 73 -7.12 -11.50 3.06
CA PRO A 73 -6.04 -11.66 2.10
C PRO A 73 -4.64 -11.68 2.73
N LEU A 74 -4.37 -10.80 3.71
CA LEU A 74 -3.08 -10.79 4.41
C LEU A 74 -2.83 -12.10 5.16
N GLY A 75 -3.83 -12.64 5.87
CA GLY A 75 -3.71 -13.91 6.57
C GLY A 75 -3.37 -15.07 5.64
N ARG A 76 -4.02 -15.14 4.47
CA ARG A 76 -3.72 -16.14 3.44
C ARG A 76 -2.33 -15.98 2.85
N PHE A 77 -1.88 -14.74 2.62
CA PHE A 77 -0.52 -14.45 2.17
C PHE A 77 0.52 -14.97 3.17
N VAL A 78 0.35 -14.66 4.47
CA VAL A 78 1.26 -15.10 5.53
C VAL A 78 1.25 -16.62 5.70
N ALA A 79 0.13 -17.28 5.43
CA ALA A 79 0.03 -18.74 5.40
C ALA A 79 0.73 -19.39 4.19
N GLY A 80 1.26 -18.60 3.25
CA GLY A 80 1.93 -19.10 2.05
C GLY A 80 0.98 -19.58 0.95
N GLU A 81 -0.29 -19.16 0.97
CA GLU A 81 -1.23 -19.53 -0.08
C GLU A 81 -0.86 -18.87 -1.41
N GLY A 82 -0.72 -19.67 -2.49
CA GLY A 82 -0.28 -19.17 -3.80
C GLY A 82 -1.24 -18.15 -4.44
N ASN A 83 -2.55 -18.27 -4.19
CA ASN A 83 -3.53 -17.23 -4.53
C ASN A 83 -4.27 -16.82 -3.26
N PHE A 84 -3.91 -15.66 -2.72
CA PHE A 84 -4.48 -15.13 -1.50
C PHE A 84 -5.56 -14.05 -1.76
N GLY A 85 -5.95 -13.82 -3.03
CA GLY A 85 -7.06 -12.94 -3.39
C GLY A 85 -6.76 -11.43 -3.28
N TRP A 86 -5.50 -11.03 -3.44
CA TRP A 86 -5.12 -9.61 -3.44
C TRP A 86 -5.59 -8.86 -4.69
N GLY A 87 -5.59 -9.54 -5.85
CA GLY A 87 -6.13 -9.03 -7.11
C GLY A 87 -5.16 -8.25 -7.99
N THR A 88 -3.98 -7.90 -7.50
CA THR A 88 -2.91 -7.27 -8.28
C THR A 88 -1.56 -7.58 -7.67
N SER A 89 -0.50 -7.51 -8.46
CA SER A 89 0.90 -7.49 -8.03
C SER A 89 1.67 -6.43 -8.82
N GLY A 90 2.92 -6.21 -8.44
CA GLY A 90 3.81 -5.29 -9.13
C GLY A 90 3.68 -3.84 -8.69
N ALA A 91 4.27 -2.97 -9.48
CA ALA A 91 4.54 -1.60 -9.07
C ALA A 91 3.33 -0.67 -9.21
N ARG A 92 2.51 -0.83 -10.25
CA ARG A 92 1.51 0.18 -10.64
C ARG A 92 0.11 -0.08 -10.09
N GLY A 93 -0.27 -1.34 -9.93
CA GLY A 93 -1.60 -1.71 -9.42
C GLY A 93 -1.67 -1.55 -7.90
N VAL A 94 -2.69 -0.85 -7.41
CA VAL A 94 -2.93 -0.59 -6.00
C VAL A 94 -4.30 -1.10 -5.60
N ARG A 95 -4.33 -2.07 -4.68
CA ARG A 95 -5.56 -2.53 -4.05
C ARG A 95 -6.11 -1.45 -3.13
N THR A 96 -7.22 -0.83 -3.50
CA THR A 96 -7.79 0.31 -2.81
C THR A 96 -9.08 -0.07 -2.09
N LEU A 97 -9.10 0.08 -0.77
CA LEU A 97 -10.33 0.02 0.02
C LEU A 97 -10.97 1.43 0.01
N ARG A 98 -12.02 1.58 -0.80
CA ARG A 98 -12.76 2.82 -1.03
C ARG A 98 -13.55 3.25 0.19
N GLU A 99 -13.90 4.53 0.24
CA GLU A 99 -14.66 5.15 1.33
C GLU A 99 -15.99 4.44 1.63
N ASP A 100 -16.64 3.85 0.62
CA ASP A 100 -17.89 3.10 0.74
C ASP A 100 -17.69 1.65 1.22
N GLY A 101 -16.45 1.23 1.46
CA GLY A 101 -16.10 -0.12 1.90
C GLY A 101 -15.93 -1.15 0.76
N ARG A 102 -16.00 -0.72 -0.50
CA ARG A 102 -15.68 -1.57 -1.65
C ARG A 102 -14.18 -1.65 -1.88
N VAL A 103 -13.76 -2.72 -2.53
CA VAL A 103 -12.37 -2.92 -2.95
C VAL A 103 -12.29 -2.77 -4.47
N GLU A 104 -11.34 -1.97 -4.91
CA GLU A 104 -11.02 -1.79 -6.32
C GLU A 104 -9.51 -1.96 -6.55
N ILE A 105 -9.13 -2.38 -7.74
CA ILE A 105 -7.74 -2.32 -8.19
C ILE A 105 -7.61 -1.05 -9.03
N VAL A 106 -6.74 -0.15 -8.59
CA VAL A 106 -6.55 1.18 -9.19
C VAL A 106 -5.12 1.30 -9.66
N GLU A 107 -4.90 1.82 -10.85
CA GLU A 107 -3.56 2.17 -11.32
C GLU A 107 -3.07 3.45 -10.61
N ASP A 108 -1.82 3.46 -10.15
CA ASP A 108 -1.23 4.60 -9.44
C ASP A 108 -0.96 5.77 -10.39
N GLY A 109 -1.91 6.70 -10.49
CA GLY A 109 -1.82 7.86 -11.38
C GLY A 109 -0.66 8.83 -11.12
N ASP A 110 -0.08 8.81 -9.92
CA ASP A 110 1.09 9.64 -9.58
C ASP A 110 2.41 8.88 -9.74
N TRP A 111 2.39 7.67 -10.31
CA TRP A 111 3.57 6.79 -10.41
C TRP A 111 4.76 7.52 -11.03
N GLU A 112 4.58 8.09 -12.21
CA GLU A 112 5.65 8.72 -12.99
C GLU A 112 6.28 9.90 -12.24
N GLU A 113 5.44 10.73 -11.60
CA GLU A 113 5.92 11.85 -10.78
C GLU A 113 6.70 11.36 -9.56
N GLY A 114 6.24 10.31 -8.88
CA GLY A 114 6.95 9.74 -7.75
C GLY A 114 8.30 9.15 -8.11
N VAL A 115 8.37 8.41 -9.22
CA VAL A 115 9.62 7.86 -9.75
C VAL A 115 10.58 8.99 -10.15
N ARG A 116 10.06 10.05 -10.78
CA ARG A 116 10.87 11.23 -11.13
C ARG A 116 11.48 11.88 -9.89
N VAL A 117 10.68 12.14 -8.85
CA VAL A 117 11.17 12.72 -7.58
C VAL A 117 12.23 11.83 -6.94
N TRP A 118 12.01 10.52 -6.90
CA TRP A 118 12.99 9.54 -6.39
C TRP A 118 14.33 9.61 -7.14
N LYS A 119 14.32 9.60 -8.47
CA LYS A 119 15.54 9.67 -9.29
C LYS A 119 16.32 10.96 -9.02
N VAL A 120 15.64 12.11 -8.95
CA VAL A 120 16.27 13.40 -8.63
C VAL A 120 16.96 13.36 -7.27
N LEU A 121 16.33 12.79 -6.26
CA LEU A 121 16.89 12.71 -4.91
C LEU A 121 18.08 11.75 -4.83
N ARG A 122 17.96 10.57 -5.45
CA ARG A 122 19.05 9.58 -5.55
C ARG A 122 20.28 10.18 -6.25
N ASP A 123 20.06 10.93 -7.33
CA ASP A 123 21.14 11.54 -8.08
C ASP A 123 21.76 12.73 -7.32
N ALA A 124 20.97 13.47 -6.54
CA ALA A 124 21.50 14.49 -5.63
C ALA A 124 22.38 13.86 -4.55
N ASP A 125 21.92 12.80 -3.87
CA ASP A 125 22.69 12.07 -2.85
C ASP A 125 24.06 11.61 -3.37
N ARG A 126 24.10 11.01 -4.57
CA ARG A 126 25.34 10.60 -5.25
C ARG A 126 26.32 11.74 -5.54
N ARG A 127 25.83 12.97 -5.69
CA ARG A 127 26.69 14.16 -5.92
C ARG A 127 27.26 14.73 -4.63
N TYR A 128 26.60 14.51 -3.49
CA TYR A 128 26.97 15.11 -2.21
C TYR A 128 27.73 14.15 -1.27
N LEU A 129 27.84 12.86 -1.61
CA LEU A 129 28.73 11.93 -0.91
C LEU A 129 30.13 11.94 -1.54
N PRO A 130 31.22 12.14 -0.76
CA PRO A 130 32.58 11.97 -1.27
C PRO A 130 32.78 10.50 -1.65
N ARG A 131 33.34 10.27 -2.84
CA ARG A 131 33.77 8.92 -3.28
C ARG A 131 34.92 8.41 -2.44
#